data_AF-A0A1V5TEB2-F1
#
_entry.id   AF-A0A1V5TEB2-F1
#
_cell.length_a   1.000
_cell.length_b   1.000
_cell.length_c   1.000
_cell.angle_alpha   90.00
_cell.angle_beta   90.00
_cell.angle_gamma   90.00
#
_symmetry.space_group_name_H-M   'P 1'
#
loop_
_entity.id
_entity.type
_entity.pdbx_description
1 polymer ?
#
loop_
_entity_poly.entity_id
_entity_poly.type
_entity_poly.pdbx_seq_one_letter_code
_entity_poly.pdbx_strand_id
1 'polypeptide(L)' 'MIASAVQKGSYVYLYDERGSQLCSIYCDNDGSLQGYTASTVSIRKGSYVYVYDERGSQKSSIYAG' A
#
# COMPACT_ATOMS: atom_id res chain seq x y z
N MET A 1 -9.46 -8.49 -5.09
CA MET A 1 -9.90 -7.46 -4.13
C MET A 1 -8.98 -7.51 -2.94
N ILE A 2 -8.55 -6.36 -2.42
CA ILE A 2 -7.77 -6.27 -1.19
C ILE A 2 -8.70 -6.52 -0.01
N ALA A 3 -8.43 -7.55 0.77
CA ALA A 3 -9.10 -7.83 2.04
C ALA A 3 -8.31 -7.28 3.23
N SER A 4 -6.98 -7.36 3.16
CA SER A 4 -6.09 -6.87 4.20
C SER A 4 -4.82 -6.26 3.62
N ALA A 5 -4.31 -5.22 4.27
CA ALA A 5 -3.02 -4.62 4.01
C ALA A 5 -2.21 -4.62 5.32
N VAL A 6 -1.03 -5.24 5.32
CA VAL A 6 -0.19 -5.38 6.52
C VAL A 6 1.19 -4.82 6.24
N GLN A 7 1.60 -3.82 7.01
CA GLN A 7 2.98 -3.32 6.96
C GLN A 7 3.89 -4.21 7.81
N LYS A 8 5.00 -4.65 7.23
CA LYS A 8 6.08 -5.39 7.90
C LYS A 8 7.41 -4.77 7.49
N GLY A 9 8.02 -3.99 8.40
CA GLY A 9 9.21 -3.21 8.11
C GLY A 9 8.96 -2.23 6.95
N SER A 10 9.88 -2.22 5.99
CA SER A 10 9.88 -1.32 4.83
C SER A 10 8.96 -1.79 3.69
N TYR A 11 8.04 -2.73 3.94
CA TYR A 11 7.11 -3.26 2.93
C TYR A 11 5.68 -3.35 3.46
N VAL A 12 4.71 -3.12 2.56
CA VAL A 12 3.28 -3.36 2.78
C VAL A 12 2.86 -4.54 1.92
N TYR A 13 2.26 -5.55 2.55
CA TYR A 13 1.76 -6.75 1.92
C TYR A 13 0.24 -6.67 1.77
N LEU A 14 -0.27 -6.89 0.57
CA LEU A 14 -1.70 -6.95 0.29
C LEU A 14 -2.14 -8.40 0.20
N TYR A 15 -3.28 -8.71 0.79
CA TYR A 15 -3.87 -10.05 0.81
C TYR A 15 -5.30 -10.03 0.28
N ASP A 16 -5.68 -11.10 -0.41
CA ASP A 16 -7.07 -11.36 -0.78
C ASP A 16 -7.88 -11.96 0.40
N GLU A 17 -9.18 -12.19 0.17
CA GLU A 17 -10.10 -12.73 1.18
C GLU A 17 -9.76 -14.16 1.64
N ARG A 18 -8.93 -14.88 0.87
CA ARG A 18 -8.46 -16.22 1.19
C ARG A 18 -7.11 -16.19 1.91
N GLY A 19 -6.57 -15.00 2.19
CA GLY A 19 -5.24 -14.80 2.77
C GLY A 19 -4.10 -14.99 1.78
N SER A 20 -4.37 -15.08 0.48
CA SER A 20 -3.33 -15.18 -0.56
C SER A 20 -2.73 -13.81 -0.79
N GLN A 21 -1.40 -13.74 -0.86
CA GLN A 21 -0.72 -12.48 -1.16
C GLN A 21 -1.02 -12.03 -2.60
N LEU A 22 -1.52 -10.81 -2.76
CA LEU A 22 -1.75 -10.17 -4.04
C LEU A 22 -0.46 -9.53 -4.56
N CYS A 23 0.15 -8.67 -3.74
CA CYS A 23 1.41 -8.02 -4.05
C CYS A 23 2.08 -7.50 -2.77
N SER A 24 3.31 -7.02 -2.93
CA SER A 24 4.07 -6.33 -1.89
C SER A 24 4.60 -5.01 -2.43
N ILE A 25 4.41 -3.93 -1.68
CA ILE A 25 4.82 -2.59 -2.08
C ILE A 25 5.88 -2.09 -1.09
N TYR A 26 7.02 -1.68 -1.62
CA TYR A 26 8.07 -1.05 -0.81
C TYR A 26 7.55 0.29 -0.25
N CYS A 27 7.73 0.50 1.05
CA CYS A 27 7.22 1.60 1.84
C CYS A 27 8.32 2.56 2.32
N ASP A 28 9.61 2.26 2.13
CA ASP A 28 10.73 2.89 2.85
C ASP A 28 10.69 2.61 4.36
N ASN A 29 11.81 2.87 5.05
CA ASN A 29 11.92 2.65 6.50
C ASN A 29 11.01 3.58 7.32
N ASP A 30 10.87 4.83 6.86
CA ASP A 30 10.06 5.85 7.53
C ASP A 30 8.64 5.97 6.94
N GLY A 31 8.32 5.17 5.92
CA GLY A 31 6.99 5.21 5.36
C GLY A 31 5.97 4.45 6.18
N SER A 32 4.72 4.77 5.92
CA SER A 32 3.59 4.24 6.68
C SER A 32 2.40 3.95 5.77
N LEU A 33 1.79 2.78 5.96
CA LEU A 33 0.47 2.46 5.44
C LEU A 33 -0.56 3.43 6.02
N GLN A 34 -1.21 4.22 5.15
CA GLN A 34 -2.22 5.20 5.56
C GLN A 34 -3.64 4.60 5.58
N GLY A 35 -3.90 3.65 4.69
CA GLY A 35 -5.20 3.00 4.58
C GLY A 35 -5.35 2.27 3.25
N TYR A 36 -6.42 1.48 3.13
CA TYR A 36 -6.73 0.74 1.91
C TYR A 36 -8.24 0.63 1.72
N THR A 37 -8.62 0.37 0.47
CA THR A 37 -9.97 0.04 0.03
C THR A 37 -9.95 -1.35 -0.60
N ALA A 38 -11.09 -1.81 -1.12
CA ALA A 38 -11.21 -3.03 -1.90
C ALA A 38 -10.26 -3.11 -3.12
N SER A 39 -9.86 -1.98 -3.70
CA SER A 39 -9.09 -1.95 -4.97
C SER A 39 -7.81 -1.13 -4.92
N THR A 40 -7.60 -0.33 -3.86
CA THR A 40 -6.44 0.56 -3.73
C THR A 40 -5.85 0.57 -2.33
N VAL A 41 -4.56 0.90 -2.23
CA VAL A 41 -3.85 1.14 -0.97
C VAL A 41 -3.09 2.45 -1.03
N SER A 42 -3.08 3.20 0.07
CA SER A 42 -2.39 4.47 0.21
C SER A 42 -1.19 4.30 1.15
N ILE A 43 0.00 4.67 0.68
CA ILE A 43 1.26 4.52 1.40
C ILE A 43 1.98 5.86 1.40
N ARG A 44 2.30 6.37 2.59
CA ARG A 44 3.09 7.59 2.73
C ARG A 44 4.57 7.23 2.66
N LYS A 45 5.31 7.91 1.78
CA LYS A 45 6.78 7.85 1.68
C LYS A 45 7.30 9.28 1.72
N GLY A 46 7.94 9.65 2.83
CA GLY A 46 8.33 11.03 3.10
C GLY A 46 7.14 11.99 3.02
N SER A 47 7.26 13.03 2.17
CA SER A 47 6.25 14.08 1.99
C SER A 47 5.18 13.74 0.95
N TYR A 48 5.13 12.51 0.44
CA TYR A 48 4.14 12.10 -0.56
C TYR A 48 3.32 10.91 -0.08
N VAL A 49 2.04 10.90 -0.44
CA VAL A 49 1.15 9.73 -0.35
C VAL A 49 0.99 9.15 -1.74
N TYR A 50 1.37 7.89 -1.90
CA TYR A 50 1.25 7.14 -3.14
C TYR A 50 0.07 6.19 -3.05
N VAL A 51 -0.75 6.18 -4.09
CA VAL A 51 -1.88 5.25 -4.21
C VAL A 51 -1.51 4.17 -5.20
N TYR A 52 -1.60 2.91 -4.78
CA TYR A 52 -1.37 1.73 -5.61
C TYR A 52 -2.68 0.95 -5.76
N ASP A 53 -2.85 0.26 -6.88
CA ASP A 53 -3.91 -0.75 -7.00
C ASP A 53 -3.53 -2.08 -6.36
N GLU A 54 -4.49 -3.00 -6.31
CA GLU A 54 -4.32 -4.36 -5.77
C GLU A 54 -3.24 -5.20 -6.48
N ARG A 55 -2.79 -4.78 -7.67
CA ARG A 55 -1.71 -5.42 -8.42
C ARG A 55 -0.35 -4.75 -8.19
N GLY A 56 -0.30 -3.72 -7.33
CA GLY A 56 0.90 -2.94 -7.04
C GLY A 56 1.23 -1.87 -8.09
N SER A 57 0.31 -1.58 -9.02
CA SER A 57 0.52 -0.50 -9.99
C SER A 57 0.17 0.84 -9.35
N GLN A 58 1.11 1.79 -9.39
CA GLN A 58 0.87 3.15 -8.90
C GLN A 58 -0.20 3.84 -9.77
N LYS A 59 -1.21 4.43 -9.14
CA LYS A 59 -2.26 5.21 -9.79
C LYS A 59 -2.08 6.70 -9.62
N SER A 60 -1.59 7.14 -8.46
CA SER A 60 -1.37 8.55 -8.19
C SER A 60 -0.33 8.76 -7.09
N SER A 61 0.15 9.99 -7.02
CA SER A 61 0.94 10.51 -5.91
C SER A 61 0.44 11.90 -5.56
N ILE A 62 0.36 12.19 -4.26
CA ILE A 62 -0.16 13.43 -3.71
C ILE A 62 0.88 13.97 -2.75
N TYR A 63 1.25 15.25 -2.89
CA TYR A 63 2.09 15.92 -1.92
C TYR A 63 1.28 16.15 -0.64
N ALA A 64 1.84 15.73 0.50
CA ALA A 64 1.24 15.79 1.83
C ALA A 64 2.16 16.53 2.82
N GLY A 65 3.02 17.41 2.30
CA GLY A 65 3.92 18.29 3.05
C GLY A 65 3.44 19.74 3.07
#